data_AF-T2J4M6-F1
#
_entry.id   AF-T2J4M6-F1
#
_cell.length_a   1.000
_cell.length_b   1.000
_cell.length_c   1.000
_cell.angle_alpha   90.00
_cell.angle_beta   90.00
_cell.angle_gamma   90.00
#
_symmetry.space_group_name_H-M   'P 1'
#
loop_
_entity.id
_entity.type
_entity.pdbx_description
1 polymer ?
#
loop_
_entity_poly.entity_id
_entity_poly.type
_entity_poly.pdbx_seq_one_letter_code
_entity_poly.pdbx_strand_id
1 'polypeptide(L)' 'MKKVAVFGNTGGGKSTLSRKLSEMTNLPLYVLDKIQYKPGGVAVPYKSKSKQT' A
#
# COMPACT_ATOMS: atom_id res chain seq x y z
N MET A 1 -8.42 -15.49 -1.19
CA MET A 1 -8.43 -14.12 -1.76
C MET A 1 -7.21 -13.94 -2.65
N LYS A 2 -7.36 -13.35 -3.84
CA LYS A 2 -6.23 -13.02 -4.73
C LYS A 2 -5.82 -11.55 -4.51
N LYS A 3 -4.54 -11.29 -4.29
CA LYS A 3 -3.97 -9.94 -4.10
C LYS A 3 -2.68 -9.84 -4.92
N VAL A 4 -2.34 -8.63 -5.35
CA VAL A 4 -1.10 -8.34 -6.09
C VAL A 4 -0.27 -7.38 -5.25
N ALA A 5 1.03 -7.67 -5.13
CA ALA A 5 2.00 -6.81 -4.47
C ALA A 5 3.06 -6.36 -5.50
N VAL A 6 3.45 -5.09 -5.45
CA VAL A 6 4.42 -4.49 -6.37
C VAL A 6 5.65 -4.05 -5.58
N PHE A 7 6.81 -4.63 -5.89
CA PHE A 7 8.09 -4.35 -5.23
C PHE A 7 9.14 -3.83 -6.23
N GLY A 8 10.24 -3.27 -5.73
CA GLY A 8 11.35 -2.78 -6.55
C GLY A 8 12.07 -1.57 -5.95
N ASN A 9 13.15 -1.15 -6.61
CA ASN A 9 14.04 -0.09 -6.14
C ASN A 9 13.37 1.30 -6.13
N THR A 10 13.88 2.20 -5.29
CA THR A 10 13.50 3.62 -5.27
C THR A 10 13.69 4.23 -6.66
N GLY A 11 12.76 5.10 -7.08
CA GLY A 11 12.80 5.70 -8.43
C GLY A 11 12.33 4.79 -9.57
N GLY A 12 12.19 3.48 -9.37
CA GLY A 12 11.80 2.52 -10.42
C GLY A 12 10.34 2.55 -10.90
N GLY A 13 9.59 3.62 -10.63
CA GLY A 13 8.22 3.78 -11.18
C GLY A 13 7.13 2.90 -10.57
N LYS A 14 7.38 2.21 -9.44
CA LYS A 14 6.40 1.32 -8.77
C LYS A 14 5.02 1.96 -8.55
N SER A 15 5.00 3.20 -8.05
CA SER A 15 3.76 3.94 -7.78
C SER A 15 2.98 4.23 -9.06
N THR A 16 3.69 4.48 -10.16
CA THR A 16 3.09 4.68 -11.49
C THR A 16 2.50 3.39 -12.01
N LEU A 17 3.25 2.28 -11.95
CA LEU A 17 2.75 0.96 -12.36
C LEU A 17 1.54 0.53 -11.54
N SER A 18 1.58 0.68 -10.23
CA SER A 18 0.49 0.27 -9.32
C SER A 18 -0.81 1.04 -9.60
N ARG A 19 -0.71 2.33 -9.96
CA ARG A 19 -1.86 3.15 -10.35
C ARG A 19 -2.48 2.67 -11.65
N LYS A 20 -1.66 2.51 -12.70
CA LYS A 20 -2.12 2.00 -14.00
C LYS A 20 -2.74 0.60 -13.87
N LEU A 21 -2.14 -0.29 -13.08
CA LEU A 21 -2.67 -1.63 -12.85
C LEU A 21 -4.04 -1.59 -12.16
N SER A 22 -4.19 -0.73 -11.15
CA SER A 22 -5.47 -0.52 -10.45
C SER A 22 -6.55 -0.01 -11.41
N GLU A 23 -6.23 1.00 -12.24
CA GLU A 23 -7.15 1.54 -13.25
C GLU A 23 -7.56 0.48 -14.29
N MET A 24 -6.61 -0.31 -14.80
CA MET A 24 -6.87 -1.33 -15.83
C MET A 24 -7.66 -2.53 -15.31
N THR A 25 -7.45 -2.92 -14.06
CA THR A 25 -8.05 -4.14 -13.46
C THR A 25 -9.25 -3.84 -12.58
N ASN A 26 -9.54 -2.56 -12.34
CA ASN A 26 -10.51 -2.08 -11.38
C ASN A 26 -10.29 -2.63 -9.95
N LEU A 27 -9.05 -3.02 -9.64
CA LEU A 27 -8.68 -3.48 -8.30
C LEU A 27 -8.34 -2.29 -7.40
N PRO A 28 -8.71 -2.34 -6.11
CA PRO A 28 -8.37 -1.28 -5.17
C PRO A 28 -6.85 -1.17 -4.98
N LEU A 29 -6.33 0.07 -5.03
CA LEU A 29 -4.93 0.39 -4.78
C LEU A 29 -4.68 0.71 -3.31
N TYR A 30 -3.82 -0.07 -2.66
CA TYR A 30 -3.38 0.17 -1.28
C TYR A 30 -1.88 0.51 -1.25
N VAL A 31 -1.55 1.77 -0.97
CA VAL A 31 -0.16 2.22 -0.82
C VAL A 31 0.27 2.04 0.63
N LEU A 32 1.05 1.00 0.92
CA LEU A 32 1.43 0.61 2.28
C LEU A 32 2.18 1.72 3.03
N ASP A 33 3.08 2.43 2.36
CA ASP A 33 3.85 3.52 2.99
C ASP A 33 2.93 4.63 3.54
N LYS A 34 1.85 4.95 2.83
CA LYS A 34 0.86 5.95 3.27
C LYS A 34 -0.06 5.45 4.37
N ILE A 35 -0.16 4.14 4.55
CA ILE A 35 -0.94 3.51 5.61
C ILE A 35 -0.11 3.44 6.90
N GLN A 36 1.18 3.14 6.76
CA GLN A 36 2.09 2.96 7.90
C GLN A 36 2.69 4.28 8.39
N TYR A 37 2.83 5.29 7.53
CA TYR A 37 3.48 6.55 7.87
C TYR A 37 2.60 7.74 7.52
N LYS A 38 2.51 8.69 8.46
CA LYS A 38 1.90 10.01 8.24
C LYS A 38 2.80 10.87 7.34
N PRO A 39 2.25 11.95 6.75
CA PRO A 39 3.08 13.01 6.19
C PRO A 39 4.16 13.45 7.18
N GLY A 40 5.42 13.55 6.73
CA GLY A 40 6.57 13.78 7.60
C GLY A 40 7.26 12.52 8.12
N GLY A 41 6.81 11.32 7.72
CA GLY A 41 7.49 10.05 8.05
C GLY A 41 7.22 9.53 9.46
N VAL A 42 6.27 10.12 10.19
CA VAL A 42 5.90 9.67 11.52
C VAL A 42 5.11 8.37 11.41
N ALA A 43 5.62 7.29 11.98
CA ALA A 43 4.93 6.00 12.01
C ALA A 43 3.56 6.12 12.68
N VAL A 44 2.54 5.53 12.06
CA VAL A 44 1.20 5.43 12.63
C VAL A 44 1.26 4.42 13.79
N PRO A 45 0.74 4.74 14.99
CA PRO A 45 0.71 3.81 16.11
C PRO A 45 0.07 2.47 15.72
N TYR A 46 0.74 1.38 16.06
CA TYR A 46 0.19 0.05 15.83
C TYR A 46 -1.04 -0.15 16.71
N LYS A 47 -2.23 -0.07 16.11
CA LYS A 47 -3.46 -0.46 16.79
C LYS A 47 -3.50 -1.98 16.79
N SER A 48 -3.22 -2.60 17.94
CA SER A 48 -3.44 -4.04 18.10
C SER A 48 -4.89 -4.33 17.78
N LYS A 49 -5.15 -5.02 16.66
CA LYS A 49 -6.48 -5.58 16.43
C LYS A 49 -6.69 -6.61 17.54
N SER A 50 -7.49 -6.27 18.54
CA SER A 50 -8.05 -7.28 19.44
C SER A 50 -8.62 -8.36 18.54
N LYS A 51 -8.11 -9.59 18.66
CA LYS A 51 -8.63 -10.73 17.92
C LYS A 51 -10.15 -10.72 18.14
N GLN A 52 -10.90 -10.41 17.10
CA GLN A 52 -12.34 -10.60 17.10
C GLN A 52 -12.50 -12.12 17.07
N THR A 53 -12.70 -12.69 18.26
CA THR A 53 -13.12 -14.08 18.48
C THR A 53 -14.50 -14.30 17.92
#